data_AF-A0A0D0NX66-F1
#
_entry.id   AF-A0A0D0NX66-F1
#
_cell.length_a   1.000
_cell.length_b   1.000
_cell.length_c   1.000
_cell.angle_alpha   90.00
_cell.angle_beta   90.00
_cell.angle_gamma   90.00
#
_symmetry.space_group_name_H-M   'P 1'
#
loop_
_entity.id
_entity.type
_entity.pdbx_description
1 polymer ?
#
loop_
_entity_poly.entity_id
_entity_poly.type
_entity_poly.pdbx_seq_one_letter_code
_entity_poly.pdbx_strand_id
1 'polypeptide(L)'
;MDDTSTADPGPPTRDLHTDRTRLLADAQPYCLQHALALAGADALRLHGLPVHRHGADLLLVCADGPPLADLATGLAETLRAAGHRTADSTGTARRHQLAVTAGRTAGLGLPDPARPALRVELRREPLRHPPVLPDGAPLPVAALDDAAALAVLTLCERALPADLFALHAVTARLREGQLLALAGAFDEEFTAGTLADRLESAAALLPSGAADTRQWAEHWAQDLRLDLLETTELADGLHDPYLDAAESAEDTTDAAPDDL
;
A
#
# COMPACT_ATOMS: atom_id res chain seq x y z
N MET A 1 -28.41 40.49 19.31
CA MET A 1 -27.28 41.01 18.52
C MET A 1 -26.00 40.56 19.19
N ASP A 2 -25.34 39.46 18.85
CA ASP A 2 -25.68 38.29 18.05
C ASP A 2 -24.89 37.14 18.68
N ASP A 3 -25.61 36.09 19.05
CA ASP A 3 -25.05 34.89 19.66
C ASP A 3 -24.69 33.93 18.52
N THR A 4 -23.48 34.08 17.96
CA THR A 4 -22.96 33.14 16.95
C THR A 4 -22.32 31.95 17.66
N SER A 5 -23.21 31.11 18.19
CA SER A 5 -22.91 29.73 18.57
C SER A 5 -22.39 29.01 17.34
N THR A 6 -21.06 28.93 17.25
CA THR A 6 -20.36 28.11 16.24
C THR A 6 -20.57 26.67 16.67
N ALA A 7 -21.60 26.04 16.10
CA ALA A 7 -21.87 24.62 16.29
C ALA A 7 -20.64 23.82 15.82
N ASP A 8 -20.02 23.14 16.76
CA ASP A 8 -18.98 22.13 16.55
C ASP A 8 -19.59 20.90 15.84
N PRO A 9 -19.20 20.57 14.59
CA PRO A 9 -19.64 19.34 13.95
C PRO A 9 -18.81 18.16 14.47
N GLY A 10 -19.29 17.53 15.55
CA GLY A 10 -18.88 16.16 15.93
C GLY A 10 -19.08 15.15 14.77
N PRO A 11 -18.35 14.03 14.74
CA PRO A 11 -17.71 13.56 13.51
C PRO A 11 -18.64 12.78 12.55
N PRO A 12 -18.42 12.88 11.23
CA PRO A 12 -19.17 12.16 10.18
C PRO A 12 -18.84 10.65 10.06
N THR A 13 -18.20 10.04 11.06
CA THR A 13 -17.53 8.73 10.93
C THR A 13 -18.46 7.51 11.03
N ARG A 14 -19.61 7.62 11.72
CA ARG A 14 -20.55 6.49 11.88
C ARG A 14 -21.32 6.15 10.61
N ASP A 15 -21.67 7.17 9.83
CA ASP A 15 -22.41 6.99 8.58
C ASP A 15 -21.52 6.35 7.52
N LEU A 16 -20.27 6.79 7.42
CA LEU A 16 -19.28 6.23 6.49
C LEU A 16 -18.98 4.75 6.76
N HIS A 17 -18.90 4.34 8.02
CA HIS A 17 -18.66 2.93 8.34
C HIS A 17 -19.85 2.05 7.91
N THR A 18 -21.07 2.51 8.21
CA THR A 18 -22.30 1.80 7.84
C THR A 18 -22.45 1.71 6.33
N ASP A 19 -22.14 2.80 5.62
CA ASP A 19 -22.13 2.84 4.16
C ASP A 19 -21.12 1.90 3.54
N ARG A 20 -19.90 1.87 4.09
CA ARG A 20 -18.86 0.95 3.63
C ARG A 20 -19.28 -0.51 3.83
N THR A 21 -19.77 -0.87 5.01
CA THR A 21 -20.23 -2.24 5.29
C THR A 21 -21.35 -2.64 4.34
N ARG A 22 -22.32 -1.75 4.10
CA ARG A 22 -23.42 -1.99 3.17
C ARG A 22 -22.93 -2.13 1.73
N LEU A 23 -22.06 -1.24 1.28
CA LEU A 23 -21.48 -1.30 -0.06
C LEU A 23 -20.72 -2.61 -0.28
N LEU A 24 -19.94 -3.06 0.71
CA LEU A 24 -19.24 -4.35 0.63
C LEU A 24 -20.20 -5.54 0.55
N ALA A 25 -21.29 -5.51 1.31
CA ALA A 25 -22.33 -6.53 1.24
C ALA A 25 -23.05 -6.55 -0.12
N ASP A 26 -23.37 -5.37 -0.66
CA ASP A 26 -24.02 -5.23 -1.97
C ASP A 26 -23.08 -5.63 -3.13
N ALA A 27 -21.76 -5.43 -2.97
CA ALA A 27 -20.74 -5.83 -3.95
C ALA A 27 -20.38 -7.33 -3.87
N GLN A 28 -20.66 -8.00 -2.76
CA GLN A 28 -20.20 -9.36 -2.46
C GLN A 28 -20.47 -10.38 -3.59
N PRO A 29 -21.68 -10.47 -4.19
CA PRO A 29 -21.94 -11.47 -5.22
C PRO A 29 -21.02 -11.30 -6.43
N TYR A 30 -20.80 -10.05 -6.85
CA TYR A 30 -19.93 -9.72 -7.97
C TYR A 30 -18.46 -10.01 -7.64
N CYS A 31 -18.02 -9.65 -6.42
CA CYS A 31 -16.66 -9.93 -5.97
C CYS A 31 -16.36 -11.44 -5.95
N LEU A 32 -17.30 -12.26 -5.48
CA LEU A 32 -17.16 -13.72 -5.47
C LEU A 32 -17.10 -14.30 -6.89
N GLN A 33 -17.95 -13.82 -7.79
CA GLN A 33 -17.99 -14.29 -9.17
C GLN A 33 -16.70 -13.99 -9.95
N HIS A 34 -16.08 -12.84 -9.68
CA HIS A 34 -14.91 -12.35 -10.41
C HIS A 34 -13.60 -12.46 -9.63
N ALA A 35 -13.60 -13.20 -8.51
CA ALA A 35 -12.44 -13.37 -7.63
C ALA A 35 -11.79 -12.03 -7.22
N LEU A 36 -12.60 -10.99 -7.02
CA LEU A 36 -12.13 -9.72 -6.45
C LEU A 36 -11.95 -9.89 -4.95
N ALA A 37 -10.75 -9.58 -4.46
CA ALA A 37 -10.40 -9.66 -3.05
C ALA A 37 -10.22 -8.26 -2.46
N LEU A 38 -10.63 -8.08 -1.19
CA LEU A 38 -10.36 -6.88 -0.42
C LEU A 38 -8.86 -6.81 -0.10
N ALA A 39 -8.24 -5.66 -0.29
CA ALA A 39 -6.85 -5.40 0.05
C ALA A 39 -6.68 -4.09 0.83
N GLY A 40 -5.42 -3.68 1.05
CA GLY A 40 -5.08 -2.45 1.76
C GLY A 40 -5.48 -2.49 3.24
N ALA A 41 -5.77 -1.32 3.81
CA ALA A 41 -6.02 -1.17 5.24
C ALA A 41 -7.15 -2.05 5.77
N ASP A 42 -8.24 -2.27 5.03
CA ASP A 42 -9.31 -3.15 5.51
C ASP A 42 -8.90 -4.63 5.53
N ALA A 43 -8.12 -5.08 4.56
CA ALA A 43 -7.60 -6.44 4.57
C ALA A 43 -6.71 -6.68 5.78
N LEU A 44 -5.77 -5.76 6.04
CA LEU A 44 -4.89 -5.82 7.21
C LEU A 44 -5.70 -5.87 8.52
N ARG A 45 -6.78 -5.09 8.62
CA ARG A 45 -7.69 -5.12 9.77
C ARG A 45 -8.44 -6.44 9.91
N LEU A 46 -8.91 -7.04 8.82
CA LEU A 46 -9.58 -8.35 8.83
C LEU A 46 -8.61 -9.47 9.20
N HIS A 47 -7.30 -9.29 8.98
CA HIS A 47 -6.23 -10.12 9.53
C HIS A 47 -5.88 -9.82 11.00
N GLY A 48 -6.62 -8.93 11.65
CA GLY A 48 -6.46 -8.61 13.07
C GLY A 48 -5.35 -7.61 13.39
N LEU A 49 -4.86 -6.85 12.40
CA LEU A 49 -3.86 -5.79 12.62
C LEU A 49 -4.53 -4.48 13.07
N PRO A 50 -3.88 -3.71 13.97
CA PRO A 50 -4.42 -2.47 14.52
C PRO A 50 -4.26 -1.28 13.55
N VAL A 51 -4.71 -1.44 12.30
CA VAL A 51 -4.62 -0.39 11.28
C VAL A 51 -5.82 0.55 11.39
N HIS A 52 -5.56 1.85 11.40
CA HIS A 52 -6.61 2.85 11.30
C HIS A 52 -7.08 3.01 9.85
N ARG A 53 -8.40 3.16 9.65
CA ARG A 53 -8.94 3.55 8.35
C ARG A 53 -8.61 5.01 8.13
N HIS A 54 -7.66 5.27 7.24
CA HIS A 54 -7.37 6.62 6.77
C HIS A 54 -7.95 6.78 5.36
N GLY A 55 -8.90 7.70 5.22
CA GLY A 55 -9.57 7.96 3.94
C GLY A 55 -10.83 7.12 3.68
N ALA A 56 -11.47 7.43 2.55
CA ALA A 56 -12.74 6.84 2.11
C ALA A 56 -12.52 5.72 1.07
N ASP A 57 -11.29 5.24 0.92
CA ASP A 57 -10.92 4.47 -0.27
C ASP A 57 -10.95 2.97 0.06
N LEU A 58 -11.76 2.20 -0.66
CA LEU A 58 -11.73 0.75 -0.71
C LEU A 58 -10.74 0.31 -1.76
N LEU A 59 -9.96 -0.72 -1.47
CA LEU A 59 -9.10 -1.35 -2.45
C LEU A 59 -9.58 -2.78 -2.71
N LEU A 60 -9.93 -3.07 -3.96
CA LEU A 60 -10.23 -4.39 -4.47
C LEU A 60 -9.15 -4.80 -5.47
N VAL A 61 -8.65 -6.03 -5.35
CA VAL A 61 -7.58 -6.57 -6.18
C VAL A 61 -8.01 -7.86 -6.85
N CYS A 62 -7.46 -8.12 -8.04
CA CYS A 62 -7.55 -9.41 -8.70
C CYS A 62 -6.24 -9.75 -9.41
N ALA A 63 -5.90 -11.04 -9.45
CA ALA A 63 -4.76 -11.52 -10.23
C ALA A 63 -5.11 -11.65 -11.72
N ASP A 64 -6.21 -12.34 -12.00
CA ASP A 64 -6.60 -12.76 -13.35
C ASP A 64 -8.02 -12.29 -13.71
N GLY A 65 -8.54 -12.73 -14.87
CA GLY A 65 -9.89 -12.45 -15.32
C GLY A 65 -10.00 -11.38 -16.42
N PRO A 66 -11.20 -10.85 -16.67
CA PRO A 66 -11.45 -9.91 -17.76
C PRO A 66 -10.73 -8.57 -17.57
N PRO A 67 -10.66 -7.73 -18.61
CA PRO A 67 -10.10 -6.37 -18.51
C PRO A 67 -10.65 -5.60 -17.30
N LEU A 68 -9.78 -4.84 -16.64
CA LEU A 68 -10.13 -4.13 -15.40
C LEU A 68 -11.27 -3.12 -15.61
N ALA A 69 -11.35 -2.52 -16.79
CA ALA A 69 -12.45 -1.63 -17.18
C ALA A 69 -13.81 -2.35 -17.25
N ASP A 70 -13.83 -3.61 -17.71
CA ASP A 70 -15.05 -4.43 -17.75
C ASP A 70 -15.46 -4.81 -16.32
N LEU A 71 -14.48 -5.17 -15.47
CA LEU A 71 -14.71 -5.42 -14.05
C LEU A 71 -15.29 -4.20 -13.33
N ALA A 72 -14.75 -3.01 -13.60
CA ALA A 72 -15.24 -1.75 -13.06
C ALA A 72 -16.66 -1.43 -13.52
N THR A 73 -16.94 -1.64 -14.81
CA THR A 73 -18.28 -1.43 -15.38
C THR A 73 -19.32 -2.34 -14.72
N GLY A 74 -19.05 -3.64 -14.64
CA GLY A 74 -19.98 -4.59 -14.02
C GLY A 74 -20.14 -4.40 -12.51
N LEU A 75 -19.08 -3.99 -11.80
CA LEU A 75 -19.19 -3.61 -10.38
C LEU A 75 -20.06 -2.37 -10.22
N ALA A 76 -19.88 -1.36 -11.06
CA ALA A 76 -20.69 -0.14 -11.02
C ALA A 76 -22.17 -0.44 -11.33
N GLU A 77 -22.46 -1.30 -12.30
CA GLU A 77 -23.82 -1.76 -12.59
C GLU A 77 -24.45 -2.51 -11.42
N THR A 78 -23.70 -3.42 -10.79
CA THR A 78 -24.13 -4.16 -9.59
C THR A 78 -24.49 -3.19 -8.46
N LEU A 79 -23.61 -2.22 -8.19
CA LEU A 79 -23.83 -1.22 -7.14
C LEU A 79 -25.03 -0.30 -7.47
N ARG A 80 -25.20 0.10 -8.73
CA ARG A 80 -26.38 0.87 -9.18
C ARG A 80 -27.67 0.08 -8.99
N ALA A 81 -27.68 -1.22 -9.31
CA ALA A 81 -28.84 -2.09 -9.09
C ALA A 81 -29.21 -2.22 -7.60
N ALA A 82 -28.21 -2.18 -6.71
CA ALA A 82 -28.41 -2.10 -5.26
C ALA A 82 -28.86 -0.71 -4.75
N GLY A 83 -28.93 0.29 -5.64
CA GLY A 83 -29.42 1.64 -5.38
C GLY A 83 -28.34 2.67 -5.08
N HIS A 84 -27.06 2.35 -5.26
CA HIS A 84 -25.95 3.31 -5.12
C HIS A 84 -25.82 4.18 -6.37
N ARG A 85 -25.20 5.35 -6.24
CA ARG A 85 -24.77 6.15 -7.40
C ARG A 85 -23.29 5.95 -7.61
N THR A 86 -22.89 5.73 -8.86
CA THR A 86 -21.49 5.53 -9.21
C THR A 86 -21.09 6.53 -10.29
N ALA A 87 -19.98 7.23 -10.12
CA ALA A 87 -19.33 7.97 -11.19
C ALA A 87 -18.05 7.22 -11.57
N ASP A 88 -17.93 6.94 -12.86
CA ASP A 88 -16.74 6.30 -13.39
C ASP A 88 -15.60 7.31 -13.52
N SER A 89 -14.37 6.85 -13.32
CA SER A 89 -13.18 7.66 -13.55
C SER A 89 -12.20 6.89 -14.41
N THR A 90 -11.43 7.63 -15.23
CA THR A 90 -10.51 7.03 -16.19
C THR A 90 -9.50 6.11 -15.49
N GLY A 91 -9.37 4.87 -15.97
CA GLY A 91 -8.40 3.90 -15.50
C GLY A 91 -7.32 3.57 -16.53
N THR A 92 -6.35 2.77 -16.10
CA THR A 92 -5.36 2.08 -16.92
C THR A 92 -5.65 0.58 -16.93
N ALA A 93 -4.84 -0.20 -17.66
CA ALA A 93 -4.95 -1.66 -17.66
C ALA A 93 -4.72 -2.30 -16.27
N ARG A 94 -4.01 -1.62 -15.35
CA ARG A 94 -3.66 -2.12 -14.02
C ARG A 94 -4.40 -1.45 -12.86
N ARG A 95 -4.97 -0.27 -13.06
CA ARG A 95 -5.67 0.49 -12.00
C ARG A 95 -6.92 1.15 -12.57
N HIS A 96 -8.06 1.00 -11.90
CA HIS A 96 -9.29 1.68 -12.24
C HIS A 96 -9.94 2.24 -10.98
N GLN A 97 -10.55 3.41 -11.04
CA GLN A 97 -11.17 4.05 -9.88
C GLN A 97 -12.67 4.28 -10.13
N LEU A 98 -13.47 4.06 -9.09
CA LEU A 98 -14.91 4.28 -9.09
C LEU A 98 -15.28 5.14 -7.89
N ALA A 99 -16.01 6.22 -8.10
CA ALA A 99 -16.59 6.99 -7.00
C ALA A 99 -18.02 6.50 -6.75
N VAL A 100 -18.33 6.10 -5.51
CA VAL A 100 -19.61 5.52 -5.12
C VAL A 100 -20.24 6.35 -4.01
N THR A 101 -21.42 6.91 -4.26
CA THR A 101 -22.23 7.55 -3.23
C THR A 101 -23.30 6.58 -2.76
N ALA A 102 -23.27 6.23 -1.47
CA ALA A 102 -24.22 5.31 -0.87
C ALA A 102 -25.66 5.84 -1.02
N GLY A 103 -26.52 5.03 -1.64
CA GLY A 103 -27.92 5.39 -1.88
C GLY A 103 -28.87 4.73 -0.89
N ARG A 104 -29.89 5.50 -0.49
CA ARG A 104 -31.01 5.16 0.41
C ARG A 104 -30.68 5.17 1.91
N THR A 105 -31.03 6.27 2.58
CA THR A 105 -31.84 6.17 3.80
C THR A 105 -33.26 5.79 3.38
N ALA A 106 -33.74 4.65 3.86
CA ALA A 106 -35.15 4.30 3.78
C ALA A 106 -35.93 5.30 4.64
N GLY A 107 -36.68 6.22 4.02
CA GLY A 107 -37.55 7.15 4.75
C GLY A 107 -38.07 8.29 3.91
N LEU A 108 -37.21 9.08 3.28
CA LEU A 108 -37.62 10.25 2.49
C LEU A 108 -36.67 10.39 1.29
N GLY A 109 -37.20 10.09 0.11
CA GLY A 109 -36.46 9.94 -1.15
C GLY A 109 -35.91 11.24 -1.73
N LEU A 110 -34.98 11.89 -1.03
CA LEU A 110 -34.06 12.83 -1.66
C LEU A 110 -32.61 12.46 -1.31
N PRO A 111 -31.72 12.42 -2.32
CA PRO A 111 -30.30 12.24 -2.08
C PRO A 111 -29.75 13.44 -1.30
N ASP A 112 -29.01 13.19 -0.24
CA ASP A 112 -28.23 14.24 0.43
C ASP A 112 -27.02 14.61 -0.48
N PRO A 113 -26.97 15.82 -1.06
CA PRO A 113 -25.85 16.26 -1.88
C PRO A 113 -24.57 16.50 -1.07
N ALA A 114 -24.65 16.57 0.27
CA ALA A 114 -23.50 16.72 1.15
C ALA A 114 -22.79 15.39 1.47
N ARG A 115 -23.35 14.24 1.04
CA ARG A 115 -22.78 12.94 1.38
C ARG A 115 -21.50 12.67 0.57
N PRO A 116 -20.34 12.48 1.22
CA PRO A 116 -19.09 12.24 0.52
C PRO A 116 -19.15 10.90 -0.24
N ALA A 117 -18.60 10.89 -1.46
CA ALA A 117 -18.45 9.67 -2.23
C ALA A 117 -17.31 8.80 -1.66
N LEU A 118 -17.58 7.52 -1.50
CA LEU A 118 -16.59 6.50 -1.21
C LEU A 118 -15.82 6.17 -2.49
N ARG A 119 -14.50 6.16 -2.48
CA ARG A 119 -13.73 5.73 -3.65
C ARG A 119 -13.51 4.23 -3.56
N VAL A 120 -13.68 3.53 -4.67
CA VAL A 120 -13.34 2.12 -4.82
C VAL A 120 -12.26 2.05 -5.89
N GLU A 121 -11.06 1.70 -5.49
CA GLU A 121 -9.96 1.42 -6.39
C GLU A 121 -9.95 -0.08 -6.70
N LEU A 122 -9.87 -0.39 -7.98
CA LEU A 122 -9.64 -1.71 -8.53
C LEU A 122 -8.18 -1.76 -9.00
N ARG A 123 -7.43 -2.78 -8.59
CA ARG A 123 -6.07 -3.02 -9.11
C ARG A 123 -5.94 -4.45 -9.65
N ARG A 124 -5.15 -4.59 -10.71
CA ARG A 124 -4.68 -5.89 -11.18
C ARG A 124 -3.27 -6.12 -10.67
N GLU A 125 -3.12 -7.14 -9.83
CA GLU A 125 -1.90 -7.37 -9.05
C GLU A 125 -1.50 -8.84 -9.07
N PRO A 126 -0.20 -9.19 -9.15
CA PRO A 126 0.26 -10.57 -9.23
C PRO A 126 0.19 -11.27 -7.86
N LEU A 127 -1.04 -11.48 -7.35
CA LEU A 127 -1.28 -12.16 -6.06
C LEU A 127 -0.62 -13.54 -6.05
N ARG A 128 0.23 -13.79 -5.06
CA ARG A 128 0.99 -15.04 -4.95
C ARG A 128 0.25 -16.12 -4.17
N HIS A 129 -0.76 -15.71 -3.41
CA HIS A 129 -1.53 -16.59 -2.55
C HIS A 129 -3.03 -16.50 -2.89
N PRO A 130 -3.79 -17.61 -2.72
CA PRO A 130 -5.23 -17.56 -2.90
C PRO A 130 -5.86 -16.60 -1.86
N PRO A 131 -6.88 -15.81 -2.25
CA PRO A 131 -7.64 -15.01 -1.30
C PRO A 131 -8.24 -15.88 -0.20
N VAL A 132 -8.26 -15.34 1.03
CA VAL A 132 -8.85 -15.99 2.20
C VAL A 132 -10.18 -15.34 2.56
N LEU A 133 -11.05 -16.04 3.28
CA LEU A 133 -12.28 -15.46 3.80
C LEU A 133 -12.26 -15.53 5.34
N PRO A 134 -11.66 -14.53 6.02
CA PRO A 134 -11.62 -14.48 7.48
C PRO A 134 -13.03 -14.40 8.08
N ASP A 135 -13.18 -14.85 9.33
CA ASP A 135 -14.44 -14.76 10.05
C ASP A 135 -14.92 -13.31 10.13
N GLY A 136 -16.16 -13.06 9.71
CA GLY A 136 -16.77 -11.73 9.67
C GLY A 136 -16.37 -10.86 8.48
N ALA A 137 -15.56 -11.37 7.54
CA ALA A 137 -15.26 -10.67 6.29
C ALA A 137 -16.47 -10.72 5.33
N PRO A 138 -16.92 -9.59 4.77
CA PRO A 138 -18.05 -9.56 3.85
C PRO A 138 -17.71 -10.08 2.43
N LEU A 139 -16.42 -10.17 2.08
CA LEU A 139 -15.93 -10.67 0.79
C LEU A 139 -14.55 -11.32 0.97
N PRO A 140 -14.04 -12.05 -0.04
CA PRO A 140 -12.68 -12.56 -0.01
C PRO A 140 -11.67 -11.45 0.27
N VAL A 141 -10.59 -11.77 0.96
CA VAL A 141 -9.56 -10.84 1.42
C VAL A 141 -8.22 -11.35 0.88
N ALA A 142 -7.36 -10.45 0.39
CA ALA A 142 -6.01 -10.81 0.00
C ALA A 142 -5.30 -11.50 1.18
N ALA A 143 -4.50 -12.53 0.90
CA ALA A 143 -3.71 -13.18 1.95
C ALA A 143 -2.83 -12.15 2.66
N LEU A 144 -2.48 -12.40 3.93
CA LEU A 144 -1.73 -11.43 4.73
C LEU A 144 -0.42 -11.02 4.06
N ASP A 145 0.31 -11.99 3.49
CA ASP A 145 1.59 -11.76 2.82
C ASP A 145 1.43 -10.88 1.58
N ASP A 146 0.39 -11.11 0.76
CA ASP A 146 0.10 -10.28 -0.41
C ASP A 146 -0.38 -8.88 0.02
N ALA A 147 -1.20 -8.79 1.07
CA ALA A 147 -1.65 -7.51 1.63
C ALA A 147 -0.49 -6.69 2.22
N ALA A 148 0.50 -7.36 2.81
CA ALA A 148 1.71 -6.75 3.33
C ALA A 148 2.62 -6.25 2.19
N ALA A 149 2.82 -7.05 1.13
CA ALA A 149 3.53 -6.60 -0.07
C ALA A 149 2.88 -5.35 -0.66
N LEU A 150 1.55 -5.36 -0.82
CA LEU A 150 0.80 -4.21 -1.32
C LEU A 150 0.89 -2.97 -0.40
N ALA A 151 1.00 -3.15 0.92
CA ALA A 151 1.19 -2.03 1.84
C ALA A 151 2.55 -1.35 1.62
N VAL A 152 3.62 -2.13 1.43
CA VAL A 152 4.96 -1.62 1.07
C VAL A 152 4.89 -0.85 -0.25
N LEU A 153 4.33 -1.47 -1.30
CA LEU A 153 4.26 -0.86 -2.63
C LEU A 153 3.39 0.41 -2.63
N THR A 154 2.28 0.42 -1.89
CA THR A 154 1.44 1.62 -1.77
C THR A 154 2.19 2.76 -1.08
N LEU A 155 3.00 2.47 -0.06
CA LEU A 155 3.87 3.47 0.54
C LEU A 155 4.91 3.97 -0.48
N CYS A 156 5.52 3.07 -1.25
CA CYS A 156 6.47 3.45 -2.30
C CYS A 156 5.86 4.33 -3.39
N GLU A 157 4.58 4.12 -3.72
CA GLU A 157 3.87 4.91 -4.72
C GLU A 157 3.51 6.32 -4.21
N ARG A 158 3.07 6.47 -2.96
CA ARG A 158 2.40 7.70 -2.49
C ARG A 158 3.09 8.44 -1.34
N ALA A 159 3.93 7.75 -0.56
CA ALA A 159 4.60 8.27 0.63
C ALA A 159 3.66 9.02 1.61
N LEU A 160 2.45 8.50 1.86
CA LEU A 160 1.49 9.15 2.75
C LEU A 160 1.63 8.65 4.20
N PRO A 161 1.41 9.52 5.21
CA PRO A 161 1.37 9.12 6.63
C PRO A 161 0.46 7.92 6.92
N ALA A 162 -0.68 7.85 6.23
CA ALA A 162 -1.64 6.76 6.34
C ALA A 162 -1.04 5.39 5.95
N ASP A 163 -0.26 5.37 4.87
CA ASP A 163 0.40 4.17 4.37
C ASP A 163 1.52 3.75 5.33
N LEU A 164 2.21 4.72 5.91
CA LEU A 164 3.25 4.47 6.89
C LEU A 164 2.69 3.86 8.19
N PHE A 165 1.57 4.36 8.71
CA PHE A 165 0.89 3.74 9.85
C PHE A 165 0.42 2.31 9.54
N ALA A 166 -0.14 2.10 8.34
CA ALA A 166 -0.57 0.77 7.93
C ALA A 166 0.61 -0.20 7.86
N LEU A 167 1.73 0.22 7.25
CA LEU A 167 2.94 -0.59 7.15
C LEU A 167 3.57 -0.86 8.52
N HIS A 168 3.68 0.15 9.39
CA HIS A 168 4.19 -0.04 10.75
C HIS A 168 3.32 -1.03 11.54
N ALA A 169 2.00 -0.99 11.40
CA ALA A 169 1.15 -1.98 12.07
C ALA A 169 1.40 -3.42 11.60
N VAL A 170 1.83 -3.63 10.34
CA VAL A 170 2.18 -4.96 9.83
C VAL A 170 3.41 -5.54 10.55
N THR A 171 4.30 -4.69 11.09
CA THR A 171 5.50 -5.17 11.81
C THR A 171 5.18 -5.88 13.12
N ALA A 172 3.94 -5.79 13.61
CA ALA A 172 3.44 -6.63 14.70
C ALA A 172 3.37 -8.13 14.35
N ARG A 173 3.45 -8.49 13.06
CA ARG A 173 3.34 -9.89 12.58
C ARG A 173 4.49 -10.29 11.66
N LEU A 174 5.03 -9.38 10.86
CA LEU A 174 6.07 -9.66 9.87
C LEU A 174 7.28 -8.76 10.12
N ARG A 175 8.49 -9.31 10.01
CA ARG A 175 9.71 -8.51 10.14
C ARG A 175 9.98 -7.69 8.89
N GLU A 176 10.73 -6.60 9.02
CA GLU A 176 11.14 -5.71 7.94
C GLU A 176 11.77 -6.46 6.75
N GLY A 177 12.68 -7.39 7.01
CA GLY A 177 13.30 -8.22 5.96
C GLY A 177 12.30 -9.11 5.22
N GLN A 178 11.23 -9.57 5.87
CA GLN A 178 10.15 -10.31 5.20
C GLN A 178 9.34 -9.38 4.31
N LEU A 179 9.07 -8.14 4.75
CA LEU A 179 8.35 -7.15 3.96
C LEU A 179 9.11 -6.78 2.69
N LEU A 180 10.44 -6.63 2.76
CA LEU A 180 11.29 -6.43 1.58
C LEU A 180 11.19 -7.60 0.59
N ALA A 181 11.32 -8.83 1.09
CA ALA A 181 11.26 -10.02 0.24
C ALA A 181 9.89 -10.20 -0.41
N LEU A 182 8.82 -9.90 0.33
CA LEU A 182 7.45 -9.95 -0.19
C LEU A 182 7.21 -8.88 -1.27
N ALA A 183 7.62 -7.64 -1.03
CA ALA A 183 7.48 -6.55 -2.00
C ALA A 183 8.28 -6.80 -3.28
N GLY A 184 9.55 -7.22 -3.16
CA GLY A 184 10.40 -7.51 -4.31
C GLY A 184 9.93 -8.71 -5.15
N ALA A 185 9.23 -9.66 -4.54
CA ALA A 185 8.60 -10.75 -5.29
C ALA A 185 7.28 -10.35 -5.97
N PHE A 186 6.74 -9.18 -5.64
CA PHE A 186 5.47 -8.67 -6.14
C PHE A 186 5.66 -7.65 -7.27
N ASP A 187 6.76 -6.89 -7.22
CA ASP A 187 7.16 -5.92 -8.23
C ASP A 187 8.67 -6.03 -8.49
N GLU A 188 9.05 -6.37 -9.72
CA GLU A 188 10.45 -6.51 -10.14
C GLU A 188 11.17 -5.15 -10.19
N GLU A 189 10.44 -4.04 -10.31
CA GLU A 189 10.99 -2.69 -10.29
C GLU A 189 11.19 -2.15 -8.87
N PHE A 190 10.73 -2.90 -7.85
CA PHE A 190 10.90 -2.52 -6.46
C PHE A 190 12.38 -2.51 -6.05
N THR A 191 12.78 -1.45 -5.36
CA THR A 191 14.13 -1.32 -4.81
C THR A 191 14.09 -0.89 -3.35
N ALA A 192 15.03 -1.43 -2.55
CA ALA A 192 15.22 -1.03 -1.15
C ALA A 192 15.49 0.48 -1.01
N GLY A 193 16.21 1.08 -1.97
CA GLY A 193 16.50 2.51 -1.98
C GLY A 193 15.24 3.35 -2.13
N THR A 194 14.33 2.95 -3.03
CA THR A 194 13.03 3.63 -3.18
C THR A 194 12.22 3.53 -1.88
N LEU A 195 12.22 2.37 -1.20
CA LEU A 195 11.53 2.25 0.08
C LEU A 195 12.14 3.17 1.16
N ALA A 196 13.47 3.24 1.27
CA ALA A 196 14.14 4.09 2.25
C ALA A 196 13.75 5.58 2.09
N ASP A 197 13.78 6.09 0.86
CA ASP A 197 13.40 7.48 0.57
C ASP A 197 11.92 7.76 0.88
N ARG A 198 11.05 6.75 0.66
CA ARG A 198 9.61 6.86 0.87
C ARG A 198 9.24 6.78 2.35
N LEU A 199 9.95 5.98 3.13
CA LEU A 199 9.82 5.93 4.59
C LEU A 199 10.14 7.31 5.19
N GLU A 200 11.26 7.91 4.83
CA GLU A 200 11.63 9.26 5.32
C GLU A 200 10.64 10.33 4.89
N SER A 201 10.26 10.32 3.61
CA SER A 201 9.30 11.28 3.07
C SER A 201 7.96 11.22 3.83
N ALA A 202 7.45 10.02 4.09
CA ALA A 202 6.21 9.84 4.84
C ALA A 202 6.38 10.19 6.33
N ALA A 203 7.54 9.88 6.93
CA ALA A 203 7.86 10.17 8.33
C ALA A 203 7.91 11.68 8.61
N ALA A 204 8.43 12.47 7.66
CA ALA A 204 8.46 13.93 7.72
C ALA A 204 7.06 14.57 7.74
N LEU A 205 6.05 13.87 7.20
CA LEU A 205 4.66 14.31 7.14
C LEU A 205 3.80 13.81 8.32
N LEU A 206 4.37 13.00 9.22
CA LEU A 206 3.64 12.49 10.37
C LEU A 206 3.26 13.60 11.36
N PRO A 207 2.08 13.50 12.02
CA PRO A 207 1.69 14.43 13.07
C PRO A 207 2.61 14.33 14.29
N SER A 208 2.58 15.35 15.16
CA SER A 208 3.46 15.42 16.35
C SER A 208 3.27 14.27 17.34
N GLY A 209 2.09 13.64 17.39
CA GLY A 209 1.79 12.50 18.27
C GLY A 209 2.23 11.13 17.78
N ALA A 210 2.97 11.05 16.67
CA ALA A 210 3.34 9.78 16.03
C ALA A 210 4.84 9.44 16.16
N ALA A 211 5.46 9.80 17.29
CA ALA A 211 6.90 9.67 17.52
C ALA A 211 7.40 8.24 17.29
N ASP A 212 6.69 7.24 17.81
CA ASP A 212 7.08 5.83 17.67
C ASP A 212 7.14 5.39 16.20
N THR A 213 6.13 5.76 15.39
CA THR A 213 6.09 5.43 13.96
C THR A 213 7.15 6.21 13.18
N ARG A 214 7.41 7.47 13.57
CA ARG A 214 8.47 8.28 12.96
C ARG A 214 9.85 7.64 13.21
N GLN A 215 10.16 7.32 14.46
CA GLN A 215 11.44 6.74 14.84
C GLN A 215 11.65 5.38 14.17
N TRP A 216 10.63 4.53 14.14
CA TRP A 216 10.70 3.25 13.43
C TRP A 216 11.01 3.44 11.94
N ALA A 217 10.30 4.37 11.26
CA ALA A 217 10.49 4.61 9.84
C ALA A 217 11.88 5.16 9.51
N GLU A 218 12.37 6.11 10.31
CA GLU A 218 13.72 6.69 10.17
C GLU A 218 14.81 5.64 10.41
N HIS A 219 14.66 4.80 11.43
CA HIS A 219 15.60 3.72 11.71
C HIS A 219 15.65 2.72 10.56
N TRP A 220 14.50 2.25 10.09
CA TRP A 220 14.47 1.28 9.00
C TRP A 220 15.02 1.89 7.70
N ALA A 221 14.70 3.15 7.39
CA ALA A 221 15.27 3.83 6.24
C ALA A 221 16.79 3.96 6.32
N GLN A 222 17.34 4.15 7.52
CA GLN A 222 18.78 4.16 7.75
C GLN A 222 19.40 2.77 7.55
N ASP A 223 18.80 1.72 8.11
CA ASP A 223 19.25 0.33 7.94
C ASP A 223 19.31 -0.05 6.45
N LEU A 224 18.25 0.26 5.69
CA LEU A 224 18.20 -0.01 4.25
C LEU A 224 19.33 0.69 3.49
N ARG A 225 19.73 1.90 3.90
CA ARG A 225 20.84 2.63 3.26
C ARG A 225 22.19 2.07 3.63
N LEU A 226 22.37 1.61 4.86
CA LEU A 226 23.59 0.91 5.26
C LEU A 226 23.75 -0.39 4.46
N ASP A 227 22.68 -1.18 4.36
CA ASP A 227 22.68 -2.42 3.55
C ASP A 227 23.03 -2.16 2.07
N LEU A 228 22.53 -1.06 1.50
CA LEU A 228 22.84 -0.66 0.12
C LEU A 228 24.29 -0.21 -0.06
N LEU A 229 24.86 0.48 0.92
CA LEU A 229 26.28 0.86 0.91
C LEU A 229 27.17 -0.39 0.98
N GLU A 230 26.89 -1.30 1.92
CA GLU A 230 27.63 -2.57 2.04
C GLU A 230 27.56 -3.41 0.76
N THR A 231 26.38 -3.49 0.14
CA THR A 231 26.19 -4.23 -1.12
C THR A 231 26.96 -3.60 -2.28
N THR A 232 27.03 -2.27 -2.34
CA THR A 232 27.78 -1.54 -3.38
C THR A 232 29.29 -1.71 -3.19
N GLU A 233 29.79 -1.61 -1.95
CA GLU A 233 31.21 -1.83 -1.62
C GLU A 233 31.66 -3.27 -1.95
N LEU A 234 30.79 -4.27 -1.76
CA LEU A 234 31.09 -5.65 -2.16
C LEU A 234 31.10 -5.86 -3.68
N ALA A 235 30.24 -5.14 -4.42
CA ALA A 235 30.13 -5.26 -5.88
C ALA A 235 31.29 -4.58 -6.62
N ASP A 236 31.77 -3.45 -6.10
CA ASP A 236 32.95 -2.76 -6.64
C ASP A 236 34.27 -3.46 -6.26
N GLY A 237 34.18 -4.55 -5.49
CA GLY A 237 35.31 -5.20 -4.86
C GLY A 237 35.90 -4.27 -3.80
N LEU A 238 36.48 -4.83 -2.75
CA LEU A 238 37.37 -4.06 -1.90
C LEU A 238 38.57 -3.63 -2.77
N HIS A 239 38.45 -2.49 -3.46
CA HIS A 239 39.58 -1.83 -4.10
C HIS A 239 40.43 -1.32 -2.95
N ASP A 240 41.29 -2.19 -2.44
CA ASP A 240 42.31 -1.84 -1.49
C ASP A 240 43.47 -1.23 -2.28
N PRO A 241 43.60 0.11 -2.32
CA PRO A 241 44.69 0.76 -3.07
C PRO A 241 46.07 0.42 -2.51
N TYR A 242 46.15 -0.24 -1.35
CA TYR A 242 47.40 -0.70 -0.75
C TYR A 242 47.81 -2.11 -1.21
N LEU A 243 46.90 -2.92 -1.77
CA LEU A 243 47.25 -4.21 -2.38
C LEU A 243 47.83 -4.02 -3.80
N ASP A 244 47.27 -3.11 -4.59
CA ASP A 244 47.76 -2.82 -5.95
C ASP A 244 49.18 -2.21 -5.97
N ALA A 245 49.54 -1.48 -4.90
CA ALA A 245 50.87 -0.91 -4.73
C ALA A 245 51.94 -1.96 -4.37
N ALA A 246 51.55 -3.08 -3.77
CA ALA A 246 52.45 -4.17 -3.41
C ALA A 246 52.78 -5.05 -4.63
N GLU A 247 51.79 -5.36 -5.47
CA GLU A 247 52.00 -6.16 -6.69
C GLU A 247 52.84 -5.41 -7.74
N SER A 248 52.71 -4.07 -7.82
CA SER A 248 53.51 -3.24 -8.74
C SER A 248 54.99 -3.12 -8.33
N ALA A 249 55.32 -3.39 -7.07
CA ALA A 249 56.69 -3.32 -6.55
C ALA A 249 57.46 -4.65 -6.69
N GLU A 250 56.76 -5.77 -6.83
CA GLU A 250 57.39 -7.09 -7.01
C GLU A 250 57.84 -7.33 -8.46
N ASP A 251 57.24 -6.67 -9.45
CA ASP A 251 57.60 -6.83 -10.87
C ASP A 251 58.80 -5.97 -11.32
N THR A 252 59.40 -5.18 -10.42
CA THR A 252 60.56 -4.31 -10.72
C THR A 252 61.89 -4.81 -10.15
N THR A 253 61.94 -6.02 -9.58
CA THR A 253 63.16 -6.54 -8.89
C THR A 253 63.92 -7.66 -9.63
N ASP A 254 63.63 -7.93 -10.91
CA ASP A 254 64.43 -8.88 -11.72
C ASP A 254 65.05 -8.26 -12.97
N ALA A 255 65.83 -7.20 -12.77
CA ALA A 255 66.81 -6.75 -13.75
C ALA A 255 68.17 -6.57 -13.05
N ALA A 256 68.84 -7.68 -12.78
CA ALA A 256 70.25 -7.68 -12.41
C ALA A 256 71.10 -7.14 -13.57
N PRO A 257 72.19 -6.41 -13.29
CA PRO A 257 73.07 -5.82 -14.29
C PRO A 257 74.03 -6.87 -14.84
N ASP A 258 74.12 -6.99 -16.17
CA ASP A 258 75.18 -7.76 -16.83
C ASP A 258 76.14 -6.81 -17.56
N ASP A 259 77.43 -7.07 -17.34
CA ASP A 259 78.61 -6.28 -17.66
C ASP A 259 78.80 -5.92 -19.16
N LEU A 260 79.42 -4.75 -19.40
CA LEU A 260 80.64 -4.56 -20.21
C LEU A 260 81.14 -3.09 -20.22
#